data_AF-A0A067N1L9-F1
#
_entry.id   AF-A0A067N1L9-F1
#
_cell.length_a   1.000
_cell.length_b   1.000
_cell.length_c   1.000
_cell.angle_alpha   90.00
_cell.angle_beta   90.00
_cell.angle_gamma   90.00
#
_symmetry.space_group_name_H-M   'P 1'
#
loop_
_entity.id
_entity.type
_entity.pdbx_description
1 polymer ?
#
loop_
_entity_poly.entity_id
_entity_poly.type
_entity_poly.pdbx_seq_one_letter_code
_entity_poly.pdbx_strand_id
1 'polypeptide(L)'
;MIPTLPPRTAAKTYPPLVSQTELETYLTPLYRAGWWISETHGHLKPSKEGNPVTVPVSQMSRQYELKSFKSAIQFVNDLAAICAEERHHPIFSVDFNKVSVHVFTHTAHPPPTSKPTSQPHSIPGITSRDLRFATRLESRFRSYLEAGNAVQPDVGSKGGEMWQPVSVHELHIPIRIEGSETLEAWQCPYI
;
A
#
# COMPACT_ATOMS: atom_id res chain seq x y z
N MET A 1 -13.32 12.91 -4.27
CA MET A 1 -13.31 13.28 -2.83
C MET A 1 -12.02 12.72 -2.21
N ILE A 2 -11.24 13.50 -1.44
CA ILE A 2 -10.06 12.96 -0.73
C ILE A 2 -10.59 12.25 0.53
N PRO A 3 -10.10 11.05 0.90
CA PRO A 3 -10.45 10.46 2.18
C PRO A 3 -10.06 11.38 3.34
N THR A 4 -10.78 11.29 4.45
CA THR A 4 -10.29 11.86 5.72
C THR A 4 -8.94 11.24 6.06
N LEU A 5 -7.99 12.05 6.50
CA LEU A 5 -6.64 11.60 6.82
C LEU A 5 -6.67 10.59 7.98
N PRO A 6 -6.11 9.37 7.83
CA PRO A 6 -5.99 8.43 8.94
C PRO A 6 -5.22 9.04 10.12
N PRO A 7 -5.58 8.66 11.37
CA PRO A 7 -4.86 9.10 12.56
C PRO A 7 -3.40 8.60 12.51
N ARG A 8 -2.51 9.35 13.15
CA ARG A 8 -1.10 8.95 13.25
C ARG A 8 -0.97 7.81 14.26
N THR A 9 -0.31 6.72 13.90
CA THR A 9 -0.01 5.65 14.85
C THR A 9 0.98 6.12 15.90
N ALA A 10 0.83 5.63 17.14
CA ALA A 10 1.76 5.93 18.22
C ALA A 10 3.16 5.42 17.88
N ALA A 11 4.19 6.22 18.17
CA ALA A 11 5.55 5.99 17.68
C ALA A 11 6.31 4.80 18.33
N LYS A 12 5.74 4.15 19.36
CA LYS A 12 6.49 3.22 20.22
C LYS A 12 6.33 1.73 19.89
N THR A 13 5.47 1.36 18.94
CA THR A 13 5.23 -0.04 18.56
C THR A 13 5.20 -0.18 17.04
N TYR A 14 5.43 -1.39 16.52
CA TYR A 14 5.18 -1.62 15.10
C TYR A 14 3.69 -1.35 14.82
N PRO A 15 3.35 -0.72 13.70
CA PRO A 15 1.95 -0.53 13.35
C PRO A 15 1.31 -1.90 13.06
N PRO A 16 0.04 -2.12 13.46
CA PRO A 16 -0.70 -3.30 13.00
C PRO A 16 -0.96 -3.20 11.50
N LEU A 17 -1.18 -4.35 10.85
CA LEU A 17 -1.79 -4.37 9.53
C LEU A 17 -3.15 -3.66 9.55
N VAL A 18 -3.51 -3.05 8.42
CA VAL A 18 -4.83 -2.41 8.25
C VAL A 18 -5.96 -3.38 8.57
N SER A 19 -6.89 -2.94 9.39
CA SER A 19 -8.14 -3.66 9.65
C SER A 19 -9.12 -3.54 8.48
N GLN A 20 -10.11 -4.43 8.43
CA GLN A 20 -11.20 -4.38 7.44
C GLN A 20 -11.91 -3.02 7.45
N THR A 21 -12.21 -2.47 8.62
CA THR A 21 -12.86 -1.16 8.76
C THR A 21 -11.98 -0.02 8.23
N GLU A 22 -10.66 -0.07 8.44
CA GLU A 22 -9.73 0.92 7.89
C GLU A 22 -9.63 0.81 6.37
N LEU A 23 -9.62 -0.40 5.81
CA LEU A 23 -9.69 -0.63 4.37
C LEU A 23 -10.95 0.03 3.79
N GLU A 24 -12.12 -0.26 4.33
CA GLU A 24 -13.38 0.31 3.83
C GLU A 24 -13.40 1.85 3.91
N THR A 25 -12.95 2.39 5.05
CA THR A 25 -12.96 3.83 5.33
C THR A 25 -11.99 4.62 4.45
N TYR A 26 -10.77 4.12 4.28
CA TYR A 26 -9.68 4.89 3.67
C TYR A 26 -9.28 4.41 2.28
N LEU A 27 -9.37 3.10 2.01
CA LEU A 27 -8.95 2.55 0.72
C LEU A 27 -9.97 2.83 -0.38
N THR A 28 -11.27 2.76 -0.08
CA THR A 28 -12.32 3.01 -1.08
C THR A 28 -12.18 4.38 -1.76
N PRO A 29 -11.97 5.50 -1.04
CA PRO A 29 -11.70 6.79 -1.68
C PRO A 29 -10.37 6.83 -2.43
N LEU A 30 -9.33 6.12 -1.97
CA LEU A 30 -8.03 6.05 -2.65
C LEU A 30 -8.13 5.28 -3.97
N TYR A 31 -8.91 4.21 -4.03
CA TYR A 31 -9.23 3.50 -5.27
C TYR A 31 -9.89 4.41 -6.30
N ARG A 32 -10.84 5.26 -5.88
CA ARG A 32 -11.44 6.27 -6.75
C ARG A 32 -10.46 7.36 -7.20
N ALA A 33 -9.39 7.58 -6.44
CA ALA A 33 -8.28 8.44 -6.82
C ALA A 33 -7.23 7.73 -7.69
N GLY A 34 -7.49 6.47 -8.05
CA GLY A 34 -6.65 5.66 -8.94
C GLY A 34 -5.48 4.99 -8.23
N TRP A 35 -5.47 4.91 -6.90
CA TRP A 35 -4.59 3.98 -6.18
C TRP A 35 -5.09 2.55 -6.36
N TRP A 36 -4.20 1.57 -6.23
CA TRP A 36 -4.56 0.16 -6.20
C TRP A 36 -3.65 -0.61 -5.25
N ILE A 37 -4.03 -1.84 -4.91
CA ILE A 37 -3.12 -2.78 -4.25
C ILE A 37 -2.42 -3.60 -5.32
N SER A 38 -1.11 -3.70 -5.22
CA SER A 38 -0.31 -4.61 -6.03
C SER A 38 0.53 -5.50 -5.13
N GLU A 39 1.06 -6.58 -5.70
CA GLU A 39 2.02 -7.43 -5.02
C GLU A 39 3.45 -7.09 -5.44
N THR A 40 4.37 -7.20 -4.49
CA THR A 40 5.81 -7.21 -4.72
C THR A 40 6.42 -8.40 -3.99
N HIS A 41 7.70 -8.65 -4.22
CA HIS A 41 8.44 -9.68 -3.51
C HIS A 41 9.31 -9.04 -2.44
N GLY A 42 9.04 -9.36 -1.18
CA GLY A 42 9.85 -8.96 -0.04
C GLY A 42 10.73 -10.11 0.45
N HIS A 43 11.78 -9.78 1.20
CA HIS A 43 12.62 -10.78 1.86
C HIS A 43 12.35 -10.78 3.36
N LEU A 44 11.91 -11.92 3.90
CA LEU A 44 11.87 -12.15 5.34
C LEU A 44 13.22 -12.68 5.79
N LYS A 45 13.76 -12.06 6.84
CA LYS A 45 14.90 -12.64 7.55
C LYS A 45 14.41 -13.80 8.40
N PRO A 46 14.94 -15.03 8.24
CA PRO A 46 14.61 -16.13 9.13
C PRO A 46 15.08 -15.82 10.55
N SER A 47 14.40 -16.40 11.55
CA SER A 47 14.71 -16.21 12.97
C SER A 47 15.97 -16.94 13.44
N LYS A 48 16.56 -17.79 12.59
CA LYS A 48 17.83 -18.53 12.80
C LYS A 48 18.63 -18.54 11.49
N GLU A 49 19.94 -18.84 11.55
CA GLU A 49 20.84 -18.88 10.38
C GLU A 49 20.22 -19.70 9.24
N GLY A 50 19.63 -19.00 8.28
CA GLY A 50 18.93 -19.57 7.14
C GLY A 50 18.91 -18.55 6.01
N ASN A 51 18.67 -19.03 4.80
CA ASN A 51 18.57 -18.16 3.65
C ASN A 51 17.32 -17.26 3.77
N PRO A 52 17.38 -15.99 3.32
CA PRO A 52 16.20 -15.14 3.22
C PRO A 52 15.09 -15.85 2.45
N VAL A 53 13.88 -15.82 3.00
CA VAL A 53 12.70 -16.37 2.31
C VAL A 53 12.03 -15.22 1.58
N THR A 54 11.87 -15.38 0.26
CA THR A 54 11.08 -14.45 -0.54
C THR A 54 9.60 -14.71 -0.29
N VAL A 55 8.86 -13.67 0.09
CA VAL A 55 7.41 -13.74 0.29
C VAL A 55 6.71 -12.68 -0.54
N PRO A 56 5.48 -12.96 -1.01
CA PRO A 56 4.63 -11.92 -1.58
C PRO A 56 4.31 -10.88 -0.50
N VAL A 57 4.31 -9.61 -0.90
CA VAL A 57 4.01 -8.46 -0.04
C VAL A 57 3.01 -7.57 -0.74
N SER A 58 1.87 -7.33 -0.10
CA SER A 58 0.91 -6.35 -0.59
C SER A 58 1.41 -4.93 -0.33
N GLN A 59 1.30 -4.07 -1.35
CA GLN A 59 1.68 -2.67 -1.29
C GLN A 59 0.62 -1.80 -1.98
N MET A 60 0.53 -0.53 -1.58
CA MET A 60 -0.28 0.46 -2.27
C MET A 60 0.50 1.10 -3.41
N SER A 61 -0.12 1.18 -4.58
CA SER A 61 0.52 1.64 -5.80
C SER A 61 -0.29 2.74 -6.48
N ARG A 62 0.41 3.71 -7.08
CA ARG A 62 -0.18 4.78 -7.88
C ARG A 62 0.80 5.27 -8.96
N GLN A 63 0.28 5.58 -10.14
CA GLN A 63 1.02 6.31 -11.16
C GLN A 63 0.39 7.69 -11.38
N TYR A 64 1.21 8.71 -11.26
CA TYR A 64 0.87 10.11 -11.49
C TYR A 64 1.38 10.55 -12.86
N GLU A 65 0.60 11.36 -13.57
CA GLU A 65 0.98 11.96 -14.85
C GLU A 65 0.90 13.48 -14.76
N LEU A 66 2.06 14.12 -14.95
CA LEU A 66 2.25 15.56 -14.91
C LEU A 66 2.36 16.11 -16.34
N LYS A 67 2.20 17.41 -16.54
CA LYS A 67 2.31 18.01 -17.89
C LYS A 67 3.74 18.15 -18.39
N SER A 68 4.73 18.08 -17.50
CA SER A 68 6.14 18.27 -17.85
C SER A 68 7.06 17.57 -16.86
N PHE A 69 8.30 17.33 -17.28
CA PHE A 69 9.37 16.86 -16.39
C PHE A 69 9.59 17.80 -15.20
N LYS A 70 9.55 19.13 -15.42
CA LYS A 70 9.68 20.12 -14.34
C LYS A 70 8.60 19.93 -13.26
N SER A 71 7.35 19.74 -13.67
CA SER A 71 6.24 19.50 -12.74
C SER A 71 6.38 18.14 -12.03
N ALA A 72 6.89 17.11 -12.71
CA ALA A 72 7.18 15.82 -12.08
C ALA A 72 8.24 15.94 -10.97
N ILE A 73 9.32 16.68 -11.20
CA ILE A 73 10.36 16.92 -10.18
C ILE A 73 9.83 17.75 -9.00
N GLN A 74 8.99 18.76 -9.26
CA GLN A 74 8.32 19.51 -8.19
C GLN A 74 7.44 18.58 -7.33
N PHE A 75 6.67 17.70 -7.98
CA PHE A 75 5.85 16.73 -7.27
C PHE A 75 6.69 15.73 -6.45
N VAL A 76 7.86 15.32 -6.95
CA VAL A 76 8.81 14.48 -6.19
C VAL A 76 9.36 15.21 -4.95
N ASN A 77 9.60 16.53 -5.03
CA ASN A 77 10.00 17.30 -3.85
C ASN A 77 8.90 17.34 -2.78
N ASP A 78 7.63 17.48 -3.19
CA ASP A 78 6.49 17.39 -2.27
C ASP A 78 6.35 15.99 -1.67
N LEU A 79 6.58 14.94 -2.46
CA LEU A 79 6.65 13.55 -1.98
C LEU A 79 7.74 13.41 -0.92
N ALA A 80 8.94 13.96 -1.15
CA ALA A 80 10.05 13.91 -0.19
C ALA A 80 9.71 14.64 1.13
N ALA A 81 9.00 15.77 1.05
CA ALA A 81 8.48 16.46 2.24
C ALA A 81 7.50 15.58 3.03
N ILE A 82 6.59 14.88 2.35
CA ILE A 82 5.68 13.93 3.00
C ILE A 82 6.46 12.78 3.66
N CYS A 83 7.51 12.26 3.01
CA CYS A 83 8.37 11.23 3.61
C CYS A 83 8.96 11.68 4.95
N ALA A 84 9.45 12.92 5.02
CA ALA A 84 10.00 13.49 6.24
C ALA A 84 8.93 13.69 7.33
N GLU A 85 7.76 14.20 6.96
CA GLU A 85 6.61 14.40 7.87
C GLU A 85 6.09 13.07 8.43
N GLU A 86 5.95 12.05 7.60
CA GLU A 86 5.41 10.73 7.97
C GLU A 86 6.47 9.77 8.53
N ARG A 87 7.75 10.13 8.38
CA ARG A 87 8.90 9.25 8.64
C ARG A 87 8.74 7.89 7.95
N HIS A 88 8.14 7.89 6.77
CA HIS A 88 7.68 6.72 6.02
C HIS A 88 8.03 6.92 4.55
N HIS A 89 8.72 5.96 3.94
CA HIS A 89 9.31 6.14 2.62
C HIS A 89 8.69 5.15 1.63
N PRO A 90 8.20 5.62 0.48
CA PRO A 90 7.81 4.75 -0.61
C PRO A 90 9.03 4.35 -1.44
N ILE A 91 8.83 3.36 -2.31
CA ILE A 91 9.64 3.13 -3.49
C ILE A 91 8.99 3.94 -4.62
N PHE A 92 9.75 4.74 -5.36
CA PHE A 92 9.21 5.50 -6.48
C PHE A 92 10.20 5.57 -7.65
N SER A 93 9.66 5.82 -8.85
CA SER A 93 10.44 6.08 -10.06
C SER A 93 9.86 7.27 -10.82
N VAL A 94 10.72 7.90 -11.62
CA VAL A 94 10.34 9.02 -12.48
C VAL A 94 10.68 8.65 -13.92
N ASP A 95 9.66 8.65 -14.78
CA ASP A 95 9.79 8.48 -16.23
C ASP A 95 9.26 9.73 -16.92
N PHE A 96 10.16 10.66 -17.22
CA PHE A 96 9.85 11.99 -17.74
C PHE A 96 8.76 12.72 -16.93
N ASN A 97 7.52 12.72 -17.41
CA ASN A 97 6.40 13.40 -16.77
C ASN A 97 5.55 12.46 -15.89
N LYS A 98 5.96 11.21 -15.71
CA LYS A 98 5.25 10.21 -14.92
C LYS A 98 6.02 9.90 -13.65
N VAL A 99 5.29 9.76 -12.54
CA VAL A 99 5.85 9.35 -11.25
C VAL A 99 5.07 8.14 -10.74
N SER A 100 5.75 7.00 -10.64
CA SER A 100 5.17 5.77 -10.07
C SER A 100 5.58 5.66 -8.62
N VAL A 101 4.63 5.39 -7.73
CA VAL A 101 4.81 5.34 -6.28
C VAL A 101 4.24 4.03 -5.75
N HIS A 102 5.04 3.35 -4.93
CA HIS A 102 4.71 2.11 -4.26
C HIS A 102 5.03 2.26 -2.77
N VAL A 103 4.06 2.01 -1.89
CA VAL A 103 4.23 2.21 -0.45
C VAL A 103 3.67 1.03 0.33
N PHE A 104 4.50 0.50 1.23
CA PHE A 104 4.14 -0.52 2.19
C PHE A 104 5.02 -0.36 3.43
N THR A 105 4.59 -0.97 4.53
CA THR A 105 5.35 -0.98 5.77
C THR A 105 6.21 -2.25 5.83
N HIS A 106 7.52 -2.09 5.94
CA HIS A 106 8.46 -3.22 6.02
C HIS A 106 8.33 -4.08 7.29
N THR A 107 7.78 -3.51 8.36
CA THR A 107 7.74 -4.14 9.69
C THR A 107 6.44 -3.76 10.39
N ALA A 108 5.46 -4.65 10.30
CA ALA A 108 4.14 -4.52 10.92
C ALA A 108 3.88 -5.67 11.90
N HIS A 109 3.01 -5.44 12.89
CA HIS A 109 2.52 -6.51 13.75
C HIS A 109 1.51 -7.37 12.99
N PRO A 110 1.71 -8.70 12.92
CA PRO A 110 0.68 -9.59 12.40
C PRO A 110 -0.56 -9.53 13.30
N PRO A 111 -1.76 -9.77 12.74
CA PRO A 111 -2.95 -9.93 13.56
C PRO A 111 -2.75 -11.09 14.56
N PRO A 112 -3.33 -10.99 15.77
CA PRO A 112 -3.22 -12.04 16.77
C PRO A 112 -3.78 -13.35 16.21
N THR A 113 -2.95 -14.39 16.15
CA THR A 113 -3.37 -15.73 15.73
C THR A 113 -3.77 -16.56 16.95
N SER A 114 -4.82 -17.38 16.80
CA SER A 114 -5.33 -18.26 17.87
C SER A 114 -4.39 -19.43 18.21
N LYS A 115 -3.37 -19.68 17.38
CA LYS A 115 -2.39 -20.75 17.58
C LYS A 115 -1.01 -20.16 17.87
N PRO A 116 -0.31 -20.58 18.94
CA PRO A 116 1.07 -20.20 19.18
C PRO A 116 1.93 -20.83 18.08
N THR A 117 2.22 -20.05 17.06
CA THR A 117 3.03 -20.46 15.92
C THR A 117 4.37 -19.74 15.98
N SER A 118 5.40 -20.38 15.44
CA SER A 118 6.74 -19.85 15.18
C SER A 118 6.74 -18.75 14.11
N GLN A 119 5.67 -17.95 14.04
CA GLN A 119 5.53 -16.89 13.07
C GLN A 119 6.57 -15.79 13.29
N PRO A 120 7.04 -15.15 12.20
CA PRO A 120 7.96 -14.03 12.31
C PRO A 120 7.35 -12.93 13.18
N HIS A 121 8.16 -12.35 14.07
CA HIS A 121 7.76 -11.29 15.01
C HIS A 121 7.23 -10.02 14.31
N SER A 122 7.48 -9.89 13.01
CA SER A 122 6.99 -8.81 12.17
C SER A 122 6.85 -9.29 10.73
N ILE A 123 5.83 -8.79 10.04
CA ILE A 123 5.60 -9.04 8.63
C ILE A 123 5.52 -7.72 7.85
N PRO A 124 5.96 -7.67 6.59
CA PRO A 124 5.69 -6.52 5.75
C PRO A 124 4.22 -6.52 5.31
N GLY A 125 3.66 -5.35 5.05
CA GLY A 125 2.30 -5.21 4.54
C GLY A 125 1.77 -3.78 4.63
N ILE A 126 0.48 -3.64 4.33
CA ILE A 126 -0.21 -2.34 4.35
C ILE A 126 -0.64 -2.03 5.79
N THR A 127 -0.31 -0.83 6.26
CA THR A 127 -0.71 -0.29 7.56
C THR A 127 -1.36 1.08 7.38
N SER A 128 -1.88 1.65 8.46
CA SER A 128 -2.43 3.02 8.42
C SER A 128 -1.39 4.08 8.04
N ARG A 129 -0.09 3.81 8.18
CA ARG A 129 0.99 4.69 7.68
C ARG A 129 0.96 4.80 6.16
N ASP A 130 0.71 3.68 5.47
CA ASP A 130 0.62 3.61 4.01
C ASP A 130 -0.61 4.36 3.50
N LEU A 131 -1.78 4.10 4.11
CA LEU A 131 -3.04 4.80 3.80
C LEU A 131 -2.91 6.32 4.01
N ARG A 132 -2.23 6.72 5.10
CA ARG A 132 -2.03 8.13 5.43
C ARG A 132 -1.06 8.81 4.47
N PHE A 133 0.03 8.13 4.11
CA PHE A 133 0.96 8.59 3.09
C PHE A 133 0.24 8.81 1.75
N ALA A 134 -0.49 7.80 1.28
CA ALA A 134 -1.26 7.85 0.05
C ALA A 134 -2.28 9.01 0.05
N THR A 135 -2.99 9.21 1.16
CA THR A 135 -3.94 10.31 1.34
C THR A 135 -3.28 11.68 1.24
N ARG A 136 -2.12 11.88 1.87
CA ARG A 136 -1.37 13.14 1.78
C ARG A 136 -0.86 13.40 0.37
N LEU A 137 -0.29 12.37 -0.25
CA LEU A 137 0.26 12.50 -1.60
C LEU A 137 -0.83 12.82 -2.61
N GLU A 138 -1.99 12.17 -2.49
CA GLU A 138 -3.17 12.48 -3.31
C GLU A 138 -3.65 13.92 -3.08
N SER A 139 -3.67 14.39 -1.83
CA SER A 139 -4.03 15.78 -1.52
C SER A 139 -3.08 16.78 -2.20
N ARG A 140 -1.77 16.51 -2.20
CA ARG A 140 -0.78 17.33 -2.91
C ARG A 140 -0.98 17.27 -4.41
N PHE A 141 -1.19 16.08 -4.98
CA PHE A 141 -1.38 15.91 -6.42
C PHE A 141 -2.58 16.70 -6.95
N ARG A 142 -3.65 16.83 -6.17
CA ARG A 142 -4.80 17.66 -6.57
C ARG A 142 -4.47 19.13 -6.79
N SER A 143 -3.56 19.70 -6.02
CA SER A 143 -3.09 21.07 -6.28
C SER A 143 -2.41 21.18 -7.65
N TYR A 144 -1.77 20.11 -8.14
CA TYR A 144 -1.24 20.09 -9.51
C TYR A 144 -2.35 19.97 -10.55
N LEU A 145 -3.41 19.22 -10.30
CA LEU A 145 -4.58 19.15 -11.19
C LEU A 145 -5.27 20.52 -11.30
N GLU A 146 -5.54 21.15 -10.16
CA GLU A 146 -6.19 22.47 -10.06
C GLU A 146 -5.36 23.58 -10.70
N ALA A 147 -4.04 23.54 -10.53
CA ALA A 147 -3.12 24.46 -11.20
C ALA A 147 -2.92 24.15 -12.70
N GLY A 148 -3.54 23.09 -13.22
CA GLY A 148 -3.38 22.67 -14.61
C GLY A 148 -1.97 22.19 -14.92
N ASN A 149 -1.23 21.66 -13.95
CA ASN A 149 0.11 21.07 -14.09
C ASN A 149 0.12 19.54 -14.11
N ALA A 150 -1.04 18.91 -13.94
CA ALA A 150 -1.22 17.47 -14.04
C ALA A 150 -2.36 17.09 -14.99
N VAL A 151 -2.39 15.82 -15.37
CA VAL A 151 -3.45 15.21 -16.17
C VAL A 151 -4.21 14.26 -15.26
N GLN A 152 -5.54 14.37 -15.25
CA GLN A 152 -6.35 13.39 -14.53
C GLN A 152 -6.17 12.03 -15.21
N PRO A 153 -5.90 10.95 -14.47
CA PRO A 153 -5.83 9.62 -15.08
C PRO A 153 -7.12 9.36 -15.84
N ASP A 154 -6.98 8.96 -17.10
CA ASP A 154 -8.12 8.44 -17.83
C ASP A 154 -8.44 7.07 -17.23
N VAL A 155 -9.43 7.04 -16.34
CA VAL A 155 -9.87 5.83 -15.64
C VAL A 155 -10.49 4.82 -16.65
N GLY A 156 -10.70 5.20 -17.92
CA GLY A 156 -11.39 4.40 -18.93
C GLY A 156 -10.58 3.92 -20.15
N SER A 157 -9.41 4.47 -20.48
CA SER A 157 -8.90 4.32 -21.87
C SER A 157 -7.52 3.72 -22.09
N LYS A 158 -6.85 3.11 -21.09
CA LYS A 158 -5.62 2.33 -21.37
C LYS A 158 -5.88 0.83 -21.36
N GLY A 159 -6.17 0.30 -22.54
CA GLY A 159 -5.79 -1.05 -22.98
C GLY A 159 -6.24 -2.21 -22.10
N GLY A 160 -7.50 -2.64 -22.28
CA GLY A 160 -7.90 -4.05 -22.20
C GLY A 160 -8.07 -4.68 -20.81
N GLU A 161 -7.42 -4.19 -19.76
CA GLU A 161 -7.63 -4.69 -18.41
C GLU A 161 -8.27 -3.60 -17.56
N MET A 162 -9.59 -3.70 -17.45
CA MET A 162 -10.31 -3.09 -16.34
C MET A 162 -9.68 -3.65 -15.07
N TRP A 163 -8.85 -2.86 -14.40
CA TRP A 163 -8.30 -3.20 -13.08
C TRP A 163 -9.50 -3.33 -12.14
N GLN A 164 -9.99 -4.56 -12.02
CA GLN A 164 -11.02 -4.93 -11.07
C GLN A 164 -10.41 -4.59 -9.71
N PRO A 165 -11.03 -3.72 -8.90
CA PRO A 165 -10.61 -3.58 -7.52
C PRO A 165 -10.65 -4.99 -6.92
N VAL A 166 -9.49 -5.51 -6.53
CA VAL A 166 -9.42 -6.78 -5.78
C VAL A 166 -10.39 -6.61 -4.63
N SER A 167 -11.38 -7.50 -4.55
CA SER A 167 -12.40 -7.38 -3.52
C SER A 167 -11.69 -7.34 -2.19
N VAL A 168 -12.11 -6.46 -1.28
CA VAL A 168 -11.50 -6.37 0.06
C VAL A 168 -11.50 -7.74 0.76
N HIS A 169 -12.43 -8.63 0.37
CA HIS A 169 -12.54 -10.00 0.83
C HIS A 169 -11.39 -10.93 0.36
N GLU A 170 -10.76 -10.63 -0.78
CA GLU A 170 -9.65 -11.40 -1.37
C GLU A 170 -8.27 -10.98 -0.85
N LEU A 171 -8.18 -9.87 -0.11
CA LEU A 171 -6.92 -9.41 0.52
C LEU A 171 -6.50 -10.24 1.74
N HIS A 172 -7.30 -11.23 2.14
CA HIS A 172 -6.86 -12.27 3.07
C HIS A 172 -5.90 -13.22 2.35
N ILE A 173 -4.66 -12.79 2.16
CA ILE A 173 -3.60 -13.66 1.68
C ILE A 173 -3.06 -14.42 2.90
N PRO A 174 -3.40 -15.72 3.11
CA PRO A 174 -2.63 -16.54 4.02
C PRO A 174 -1.20 -16.58 3.50
N ILE A 175 -0.23 -16.31 4.36
CA ILE A 175 1.19 -16.52 4.06
C ILE A 175 1.34 -18.02 3.74
N ARG A 176 1.36 -18.37 2.46
CA ARG A 176 1.58 -19.74 2.00
C ARG A 176 3.08 -19.98 2.05
N ILE A 177 3.55 -20.50 3.17
CA ILE A 177 4.92 -21.03 3.26
C ILE A 177 4.92 -22.35 2.49
N GLU A 178 5.60 -22.41 1.35
CA GLU A 178 5.82 -23.68 0.66
C GLU A 178 6.52 -24.66 1.62
N GLY A 179 5.85 -25.77 1.93
CA GLY A 179 6.37 -26.82 2.81
C GLY A 179 5.64 -27.01 4.14
N SER A 180 4.64 -26.18 4.49
CA SER A 180 3.71 -26.49 5.59
C SER A 180 2.37 -26.96 5.05
N GLU A 181 1.87 -28.08 5.56
CA GLU A 181 0.54 -28.61 5.27
C GLU A 181 -0.51 -27.50 5.28
N THR A 182 -1.41 -27.55 4.30
CA THR A 182 -2.53 -26.62 4.13
C THR A 182 -3.24 -26.39 5.45
N LEU A 183 -3.15 -25.19 6.01
CA LEU A 183 -4.12 -24.74 6.98
C LEU A 183 -5.46 -24.64 6.23
N GLU A 184 -6.38 -25.54 6.56
CA GLU A 184 -7.71 -25.61 5.98
C GLU A 184 -8.34 -24.22 5.91
N ALA A 185 -8.89 -23.94 4.73
CA ALA A 185 -9.74 -22.80 4.48
C ALA A 185 -10.86 -22.78 5.54
N TRP A 186 -10.97 -21.68 6.28
CA TRP A 186 -12.11 -21.41 7.12
C TRP A 186 -13.36 -21.35 6.24
N GLN A 187 -14.16 -22.42 6.23
CA GLN A 187 -15.53 -22.37 5.75
C GLN A 187 -16.37 -21.61 6.79
N CYS A 188 -16.93 -20.46 6.38
CA CYS A 188 -17.97 -19.75 7.13
C CYS A 188 -19.27 -20.58 7.13
N PRO A 189 -19.88 -20.90 8.29
CA PRO A 189 -21.23 -21.41 8.34
C PRO A 189 -22.18 -20.29 8.78
N TYR A 190 -22.87 -19.63 7.83
CA TYR A 190 -24.11 -18.90 8.13
C TYR A 190 -25.02 -18.90 6.90
N ILE A 191 -26.05 -19.77 6.95
CA ILE A 191 -27.40 -19.52 6.44
C ILE A 191 -28.27 -19.36 7.67
#